data_AF-A0A7Y3NR20-F1
#
_entry.id   AF-A0A7Y3NR20-F1
#
_cell.length_a   1.000
_cell.length_b   1.000
_cell.length_c   1.000
_cell.angle_alpha   90.00
_cell.angle_beta   90.00
_cell.angle_gamma   90.00
#
_symmetry.space_group_name_H-M   'P 1'
#
loop_
_entity.id
_entity.type
_entity.pdbx_description
1 polymer ?
#
loop_
_entity_poly.entity_id
_entity_poly.type
_entity_poly.pdbx_seq_one_letter_code
_entity_poly.pdbx_strand_id
1 'polypeptide(L)'
;MSAAKTNELFDILRAACARQYGFNPRRVTEGMRYVGKETAGKDTVHIFRDVNSHAQIVLKNTFVTLRETRGDKPHWSDAEKARYKHTDAEIDAEMAAQQAEIEYTRTSPFYQTHRDHLLTHYKDSPSYRPGSPSTHAAAKTLLAALAEAQDAQLAAFAEQLHSNAPEHLAHLLLAACHLELEATKTP
;
A
#
# COMPACT_ATOMS: atom_id res chain seq x y z
N MET A 1 13.54 -15.63 11.88
CA MET A 1 12.28 -16.14 12.48
C MET A 1 11.56 -16.92 11.40
N SER A 2 10.96 -18.08 11.68
CA SER A 2 10.27 -18.86 10.63
C SER A 2 8.92 -18.23 10.28
N ALA A 3 8.44 -18.46 9.04
CA ALA A 3 7.13 -17.99 8.60
C ALA A 3 5.98 -18.49 9.52
N ALA A 4 6.07 -19.75 9.96
CA ALA A 4 5.10 -20.33 10.90
C ALA A 4 4.98 -19.53 12.21
N LYS A 5 6.12 -19.15 12.82
CA LYS A 5 6.12 -18.37 14.07
C LYS A 5 5.58 -16.95 13.86
N THR A 6 5.81 -16.36 12.70
CA THR A 6 5.23 -15.05 12.36
C THR A 6 3.71 -15.16 12.23
N ASN A 7 3.19 -16.21 11.58
CA ASN A 7 1.76 -16.44 11.44
C ASN A 7 1.08 -16.62 12.81
N GLU A 8 1.67 -17.42 13.70
CA GLU A 8 1.17 -17.58 15.08
C GLU A 8 1.09 -16.23 15.81
N LEU A 9 2.10 -15.36 15.66
CA LEU A 9 2.06 -14.03 16.26
C LEU A 9 0.96 -13.15 15.66
N PHE A 10 0.67 -13.26 14.36
CA PHE A 10 -0.46 -12.57 13.73
C PHE A 10 -1.81 -13.11 14.23
N ASP A 11 -1.94 -14.40 14.52
CA ASP A 11 -3.15 -14.97 15.11
C ASP A 11 -3.43 -14.35 16.48
N ILE A 12 -2.39 -14.27 17.31
CA ILE A 12 -2.48 -13.65 18.64
C ILE A 12 -2.76 -12.15 18.52
N LEU A 13 -2.09 -11.44 17.60
CA LEU A 13 -2.30 -10.02 17.36
C LEU A 13 -3.76 -9.73 16.99
N ARG A 14 -4.32 -10.46 16.03
CA ARG A 14 -5.71 -10.32 15.59
C ARG A 14 -6.69 -10.48 16.74
N ALA A 15 -6.55 -11.57 17.49
CA ALA A 15 -7.42 -11.87 18.62
C ALA A 15 -7.32 -10.78 19.70
N ALA A 16 -6.12 -10.28 19.96
CA ALA A 16 -5.89 -9.23 20.94
C ALA A 16 -6.42 -7.86 20.48
N CYS A 17 -6.20 -7.48 19.22
CA CYS A 17 -6.70 -6.22 18.64
C CYS A 17 -8.23 -6.18 18.57
N ALA A 18 -8.87 -7.28 18.16
CA ALA A 18 -10.32 -7.40 18.17
C ALA A 18 -10.88 -7.25 19.58
N ARG A 19 -10.27 -7.93 20.57
CA ARG A 19 -10.71 -7.88 21.97
C ARG A 19 -10.51 -6.51 22.62
N GLN A 20 -9.39 -5.85 22.38
CA GLN A 20 -9.02 -4.63 23.11
C GLN A 20 -9.50 -3.35 22.45
N TYR A 21 -9.52 -3.31 21.12
CA TYR A 21 -9.80 -2.09 20.36
C TYR A 21 -11.01 -2.23 19.44
N GLY A 22 -11.60 -3.42 19.31
CA GLY A 22 -12.67 -3.68 18.35
C GLY A 22 -12.18 -3.63 16.90
N PHE A 23 -10.88 -3.81 16.66
CA PHE A 23 -10.32 -3.82 15.31
C PHE A 23 -10.75 -5.08 14.56
N ASN A 24 -11.06 -4.93 13.28
CA ASN A 24 -11.39 -6.03 12.40
C ASN A 24 -10.15 -6.89 12.13
N PRO A 25 -10.18 -8.21 12.43
CA PRO A 25 -9.06 -9.12 12.17
C PRO A 25 -8.54 -9.11 10.73
N ARG A 26 -9.43 -8.96 9.74
CA ARG A 26 -9.08 -8.93 8.32
C ARG A 26 -8.24 -7.71 7.99
N ARG A 27 -8.65 -6.53 8.48
CA ARG A 27 -7.88 -5.29 8.32
C ARG A 27 -6.52 -5.35 9.02
N VAL A 28 -6.45 -5.99 10.20
CA VAL A 28 -5.17 -6.17 10.91
C VAL A 28 -4.20 -7.02 10.09
N THR A 29 -4.66 -8.11 9.46
CA THR A 29 -3.79 -8.93 8.59
C THR A 29 -3.35 -8.19 7.34
N GLU A 30 -4.26 -7.48 6.68
CA GLU A 30 -3.98 -6.73 5.46
C GLU A 30 -3.03 -5.55 5.72
N GLY A 31 -3.27 -4.82 6.80
CA GLY A 31 -2.64 -3.54 7.06
C GLY A 31 -1.31 -3.61 7.81
N MET A 32 -0.94 -4.74 8.43
CA MET A 32 0.22 -4.81 9.32
C MET A 32 1.32 -5.72 8.80
N ARG A 33 2.58 -5.31 9.02
CA ARG A 33 3.77 -6.16 8.84
C ARG A 33 4.52 -6.33 10.15
N TYR A 34 5.08 -7.52 10.36
CA TYR A 34 5.96 -7.79 11.50
C TYR A 34 7.33 -7.13 11.27
N VAL A 35 7.75 -6.27 12.21
CA VAL A 35 9.00 -5.51 12.11
C VAL A 35 10.12 -6.16 12.92
N GLY A 36 9.77 -6.82 14.04
CA GLY A 36 10.77 -7.44 14.90
C GLY A 36 10.31 -7.50 16.34
N LYS A 37 11.27 -7.70 17.25
CA LYS A 37 11.04 -7.74 18.69
C LYS A 37 11.95 -6.77 19.42
N GLU A 38 11.45 -6.17 20.48
CA GLU A 38 12.22 -5.40 21.46
C GLU A 38 12.24 -6.16 22.78
N THR A 39 13.38 -6.13 23.46
CA THR A 39 13.53 -6.71 24.80
C THR A 39 13.57 -5.58 25.82
N ALA A 40 12.62 -5.58 26.75
CA ALA A 40 12.57 -4.65 27.87
C ALA A 40 12.79 -5.46 29.18
N GLY A 41 14.05 -5.62 29.58
CA GLY A 41 14.40 -6.47 30.72
C GLY A 41 14.12 -7.95 30.43
N LYS A 42 13.27 -8.59 31.24
CA LYS A 42 12.85 -10.00 31.04
C LYS A 42 11.71 -10.15 30.02
N ASP A 43 11.09 -9.05 29.60
CA ASP A 43 9.94 -9.08 28.71
C ASP A 43 10.37 -8.96 27.25
N THR A 44 9.79 -9.80 26.40
CA THR A 44 9.87 -9.68 24.94
C THR A 44 8.57 -9.08 24.42
N VAL A 45 8.68 -8.04 23.61
CA VAL A 45 7.54 -7.47 22.89
C VAL A 45 7.76 -7.57 21.40
N HIS A 46 6.69 -7.86 20.67
CA HIS A 46 6.66 -8.02 19.22
C HIS A 46 6.07 -6.77 18.59
N ILE A 47 6.69 -6.26 17.52
CA ILE A 47 6.32 -5.00 16.91
C ILE A 47 5.75 -5.27 15.53
N PHE A 48 4.54 -4.76 15.33
CA PHE A 48 3.86 -4.71 14.06
C PHE A 48 3.72 -3.26 13.64
N ARG A 49 3.89 -2.98 12.35
CA ARG A 49 3.76 -1.63 11.78
C ARG A 49 2.77 -1.66 10.65
N ASP A 50 1.94 -0.62 10.58
CA ASP A 50 1.07 -0.38 9.44
C ASP A 50 1.89 -0.26 8.14
N VAL A 51 1.38 -0.79 7.04
CA VAL A 51 2.07 -0.77 5.75
C VAL A 51 2.01 0.61 5.07
N ASN A 52 0.98 1.40 5.40
CA ASN A 52 0.68 2.70 4.80
C ASN A 52 1.00 3.87 5.74
N SER A 53 1.25 3.62 7.02
CA SER A 53 1.55 4.65 8.00
C SER A 53 2.68 4.25 8.96
N HIS A 54 3.02 5.17 9.86
CA HIS A 54 4.00 4.90 10.92
C HIS A 54 3.36 4.32 12.18
N ALA A 55 2.07 3.98 12.14
CA ALA A 55 1.35 3.37 13.23
C ALA A 55 1.96 2.02 13.61
N GLN A 56 2.11 1.78 14.91
CA GLN A 56 2.68 0.54 15.43
C GLN A 56 1.80 -0.08 16.50
N ILE A 57 1.72 -1.41 16.49
CA ILE A 57 1.12 -2.21 17.56
C ILE A 57 2.22 -3.05 18.19
N VAL A 58 2.32 -2.94 19.50
CA VAL A 58 3.22 -3.73 20.32
C VAL A 58 2.43 -4.87 20.93
N LEU A 59 2.83 -6.11 20.69
CA LEU A 59 2.25 -7.32 21.25
C LEU A 59 3.19 -7.88 22.33
N LYS A 60 2.71 -7.91 23.56
CA LYS A 60 3.36 -8.56 24.70
C LYS A 60 2.48 -9.69 25.19
N ASN A 61 2.91 -10.94 25.01
CA ASN A 61 2.08 -12.13 25.23
C ASN A 61 0.76 -12.02 24.45
N THR A 62 -0.37 -11.81 25.13
CA THR A 62 -1.70 -11.64 24.54
C THR A 62 -2.23 -10.20 24.64
N PHE A 63 -1.39 -9.27 25.08
CA PHE A 63 -1.75 -7.86 25.25
C PHE A 63 -1.17 -7.01 24.13
N VAL A 64 -2.02 -6.19 23.53
CA VAL A 64 -1.61 -5.23 22.49
C VAL A 64 -1.57 -3.82 23.07
N THR A 65 -0.69 -3.00 22.52
CA THR A 65 -0.61 -1.58 22.85
C THR A 65 -0.36 -0.81 21.56
N LEU A 66 -1.22 0.17 21.29
CA LEU A 66 -0.99 1.13 20.22
C LEU A 66 0.19 2.01 20.63
N ARG A 67 1.33 1.86 19.96
CA ARG A 67 2.55 2.58 20.32
C ARG A 67 2.49 3.99 19.74
N GLU A 68 2.43 4.96 20.63
CA GLU A 68 2.72 6.35 20.32
C GLU A 68 4.24 6.51 20.26
N THR A 69 4.84 6.40 19.07
CA THR A 69 6.23 6.81 18.93
C THR A 69 6.33 8.32 19.10
N ARG A 70 7.36 8.82 19.81
CA ARG A 70 7.63 10.27 19.85
C ARG A 70 8.27 10.68 18.52
N GLY A 71 7.54 11.43 17.71
CA GLY A 71 7.97 12.08 16.47
C GLY A 71 6.96 13.15 16.06
N ASP A 72 7.26 13.95 15.04
CA ASP A 72 6.41 15.07 14.61
C ASP A 72 5.10 14.67 13.94
N LYS A 73 4.86 13.36 13.69
CA LYS A 73 3.64 12.86 13.04
C LYS A 73 2.81 12.06 14.05
N PRO A 74 1.48 12.28 14.14
CA PRO A 74 0.61 11.44 14.95
C PRO A 74 0.64 10.01 14.42
N HIS A 75 0.85 9.03 15.31
CA HIS A 75 1.04 7.62 14.96
C HIS A 75 -0.23 6.78 15.07
N TRP A 76 -1.29 7.31 15.69
CA TRP A 76 -2.61 6.69 15.76
C TRP A 76 -3.68 7.78 15.83
N SER A 77 -3.95 8.39 14.69
CA SER A 77 -5.08 9.30 14.52
C SER A 77 -6.41 8.57 14.70
N ASP A 78 -7.48 9.31 15.00
CA ASP A 78 -8.81 8.73 15.13
C ASP A 78 -9.31 8.17 13.80
N ALA A 79 -8.91 8.77 12.66
CA ALA A 79 -9.19 8.25 11.33
C ALA A 79 -8.53 6.88 11.09
N GLU A 80 -7.27 6.71 11.49
CA GLU A 80 -6.59 5.41 11.39
C GLU A 80 -7.27 4.36 12.28
N LYS A 81 -7.59 4.70 13.54
CA LYS A 81 -8.31 3.79 14.44
C LYS A 81 -9.68 3.41 13.88
N ALA A 82 -10.39 4.35 13.26
CA ALA A 82 -11.68 4.11 12.62
C ALA A 82 -11.53 3.16 11.42
N ARG A 83 -10.51 3.36 10.57
CA ARG A 83 -10.21 2.46 9.45
C ARG A 83 -9.98 1.02 9.89
N TYR A 84 -9.31 0.82 11.02
CA TYR A 84 -9.09 -0.50 11.60
C TYR A 84 -10.37 -1.17 12.14
N LYS A 85 -11.46 -0.42 12.30
CA LYS A 85 -12.78 -0.92 12.73
C LYS A 85 -13.74 -1.16 11.58
N HIS A 86 -13.34 -0.92 10.33
CA HIS A 86 -14.19 -1.19 9.16
C HIS A 86 -14.71 -2.63 9.20
N THR A 87 -15.98 -2.79 8.91
CA THR A 87 -16.64 -4.08 8.69
C THR A 87 -16.07 -4.78 7.46
N ASP A 88 -16.29 -6.09 7.36
CA ASP A 88 -15.84 -6.85 6.18
C ASP A 88 -16.42 -6.28 4.88
N ALA A 89 -17.68 -5.84 4.89
CA ALA A 89 -18.33 -5.21 3.75
C ALA A 89 -17.67 -3.88 3.34
N GLU A 90 -17.28 -3.04 4.31
CA GLU A 90 -16.56 -1.80 4.03
C GLU A 90 -15.15 -2.07 3.48
N ILE A 91 -14.47 -3.09 4.01
CA ILE A 91 -13.17 -3.51 3.49
C ILE A 91 -13.33 -4.07 2.05
N ASP A 92 -14.39 -4.84 1.78
CA ASP A 92 -14.68 -5.37 0.45
C ASP A 92 -15.01 -4.25 -0.55
N ALA A 93 -15.77 -3.24 -0.11
CA ALA A 93 -16.04 -2.05 -0.92
C ALA A 93 -14.77 -1.24 -1.22
N GLU A 94 -13.86 -1.05 -0.24
CA GLU A 94 -12.56 -0.38 -0.46
C GLU A 94 -11.70 -1.14 -1.47
N MET A 95 -11.58 -2.46 -1.32
CA MET A 95 -10.81 -3.29 -2.27
C MET A 95 -11.43 -3.27 -3.67
N ALA A 96 -12.76 -3.35 -3.77
CA ALA A 96 -13.46 -3.27 -5.06
C ALA A 96 -13.26 -1.92 -5.74
N ALA A 97 -13.30 -0.81 -4.98
CA ALA A 97 -13.02 0.52 -5.51
C ALA A 97 -11.59 0.63 -6.02
N GLN A 98 -10.59 0.19 -5.24
CA GLN A 98 -9.19 0.17 -5.68
C GLN A 98 -8.98 -0.69 -6.93
N GLN A 99 -9.63 -1.84 -7.01
CA GLN A 99 -9.56 -2.70 -8.18
C GLN A 99 -10.19 -2.03 -9.42
N ALA A 100 -11.31 -1.31 -9.25
CA ALA A 100 -11.95 -0.56 -10.33
C ALA A 100 -11.07 0.59 -10.83
N GLU A 101 -10.37 1.31 -9.95
CA GLU A 101 -9.40 2.34 -10.33
C GLU A 101 -8.25 1.78 -11.16
N ILE A 102 -7.71 0.62 -10.75
CA ILE A 102 -6.62 -0.04 -11.48
C ILE A 102 -7.12 -0.53 -12.85
N GLU A 103 -8.32 -1.11 -12.92
CA GLU A 103 -8.92 -1.58 -14.17
C GLU A 103 -9.20 -0.44 -15.14
N TYR A 104 -9.77 0.66 -14.64
CA TYR A 104 -9.94 1.89 -15.41
C TYR A 104 -8.58 2.39 -15.90
N THR A 105 -7.57 2.43 -15.02
CA THR A 105 -6.23 2.90 -15.39
C THR A 105 -5.67 2.09 -16.54
N ARG A 106 -5.73 0.75 -16.47
CA ARG A 106 -5.26 -0.15 -17.52
C ARG A 106 -5.95 0.08 -18.86
N THR A 107 -7.23 0.43 -18.86
CA THR A 107 -8.02 0.65 -20.09
C THR A 107 -8.04 2.11 -20.54
N SER A 108 -7.50 3.03 -19.76
CA SER A 108 -7.53 4.46 -20.04
C SER A 108 -6.64 4.85 -21.24
N PRO A 109 -7.08 5.82 -22.07
CA PRO A 109 -6.23 6.35 -23.16
C PRO A 109 -4.90 6.89 -22.65
N PHE A 110 -4.89 7.54 -21.49
CA PHE A 110 -3.69 8.09 -20.86
C PHE A 110 -2.64 7.01 -20.59
N TYR A 111 -3.05 5.91 -19.95
CA TYR A 111 -2.14 4.80 -19.70
C TYR A 111 -1.64 4.18 -21.01
N GLN A 112 -2.53 3.93 -21.98
CA GLN A 112 -2.16 3.34 -23.26
C GLN A 112 -1.13 4.18 -24.02
N THR A 113 -1.25 5.51 -23.99
CA THR A 113 -0.25 6.43 -24.59
C THR A 113 1.12 6.31 -23.94
N HIS A 114 1.19 6.16 -22.61
CA HIS A 114 2.45 6.22 -21.85
C HIS A 114 2.99 4.86 -21.41
N ARG A 115 2.23 3.78 -21.66
CA ARG A 115 2.52 2.40 -21.26
C ARG A 115 3.94 1.98 -21.63
N ASP A 116 4.31 2.11 -22.90
CA ASP A 116 5.60 1.64 -23.38
C ASP A 116 6.76 2.38 -22.72
N HIS A 117 6.61 3.68 -22.48
CA HIS A 117 7.58 4.48 -21.74
C HIS A 117 7.76 3.94 -20.32
N LEU A 118 6.66 3.75 -19.58
CA LEU A 118 6.67 3.23 -18.21
C LEU A 118 7.31 1.84 -18.12
N LEU A 119 6.99 0.95 -19.06
CA LEU A 119 7.52 -0.42 -19.10
C LEU A 119 9.03 -0.49 -19.33
N THR A 120 9.66 0.52 -19.94
CA THR A 120 11.13 0.53 -20.12
C THR A 120 11.93 0.58 -18.81
N HIS A 121 11.28 0.93 -17.70
CA HIS A 121 11.91 1.01 -16.37
C HIS A 121 11.85 -0.32 -15.59
N TYR A 122 11.11 -1.30 -16.09
CA TYR A 122 10.95 -2.61 -15.45
C TYR A 122 12.00 -3.59 -15.96
N LYS A 123 12.78 -4.19 -15.05
CA LYS A 123 13.82 -5.18 -15.40
C LYS A 123 13.28 -6.41 -16.11
N ASP A 124 12.05 -6.81 -15.75
CA ASP A 124 11.37 -7.97 -16.32
C ASP A 124 10.70 -7.65 -17.68
N SER A 125 10.73 -6.38 -18.11
CA SER A 125 10.19 -5.97 -19.40
C SER A 125 11.18 -6.26 -20.53
N PRO A 126 10.73 -6.77 -21.69
CA PRO A 126 11.57 -6.88 -22.90
C PRO A 126 12.14 -5.54 -23.38
N SER A 127 11.51 -4.41 -23.00
CA SER A 127 11.94 -3.06 -23.37
C SER A 127 12.85 -2.39 -22.33
N TYR A 128 13.35 -3.15 -21.33
CA TYR A 128 14.16 -2.62 -20.25
C TYR A 128 15.41 -1.89 -20.74
N ARG A 129 15.65 -0.69 -20.18
CA ARG A 129 16.88 0.09 -20.43
C ARG A 129 17.75 0.18 -19.17
N PRO A 130 19.00 -0.33 -19.22
CA PRO A 130 19.95 -0.17 -18.13
C PRO A 130 20.25 1.30 -17.85
N GLY A 131 20.46 1.65 -16.58
CA GLY A 131 20.79 3.02 -16.16
C GLY A 131 19.60 3.98 -16.05
N SER A 132 18.38 3.51 -16.33
CA SER A 132 17.15 4.29 -16.12
C SER A 132 16.84 4.53 -14.63
N PRO A 133 16.14 5.62 -14.28
CA PRO A 133 15.62 5.84 -12.93
C PRO A 133 14.69 4.71 -12.50
N SER A 134 14.44 4.60 -11.18
CA SER A 134 13.47 3.65 -10.64
C SER A 134 12.10 3.85 -11.28
N THR A 135 11.30 2.78 -11.39
CA THR A 135 9.94 2.82 -11.97
C THR A 135 9.08 3.92 -11.35
N HIS A 136 9.16 4.07 -10.03
CA HIS A 136 8.47 5.12 -9.29
C HIS A 136 8.95 6.53 -9.63
N ALA A 137 10.26 6.76 -9.67
CA ALA A 137 10.81 8.06 -10.05
C ALA A 137 10.44 8.43 -11.49
N ALA A 138 10.48 7.47 -12.42
CA ALA A 138 10.09 7.66 -13.81
C ALA A 138 8.61 8.07 -13.95
N ALA A 139 7.70 7.37 -13.28
CA ALA A 139 6.27 7.70 -13.28
C ALA A 139 6.01 9.11 -12.75
N LYS A 140 6.69 9.51 -11.66
CA LYS A 140 6.56 10.86 -11.10
C LYS A 140 7.11 11.94 -12.03
N THR A 141 8.25 11.69 -12.67
CA THR A 141 8.82 12.62 -13.65
C THR A 141 7.90 12.78 -14.85
N LEU A 142 7.30 11.70 -15.36
CA LEU A 142 6.31 11.75 -16.43
C LEU A 142 5.10 12.62 -16.03
N LEU A 143 4.49 12.33 -14.88
CA LEU A 143 3.33 13.08 -14.38
C LEU A 143 3.64 14.56 -14.19
N ALA A 144 4.83 14.90 -13.67
CA ALA A 144 5.25 16.28 -13.49
C ALA A 144 5.41 17.02 -14.82
N ALA A 145 6.07 16.38 -15.80
CA ALA A 145 6.27 16.98 -17.13
C ALA A 145 4.93 17.21 -17.87
N LEU A 146 4.00 16.26 -17.77
CA LEU A 146 2.67 16.38 -18.39
C LEU A 146 1.79 17.42 -17.68
N ALA A 147 1.90 17.54 -16.35
CA ALA A 147 1.23 18.59 -15.60
C ALA A 147 1.74 19.98 -15.99
N GLU A 148 3.05 20.15 -16.16
CA GLU A 148 3.67 21.39 -16.63
C GLU A 148 3.21 21.75 -18.05
N ALA A 149 3.08 20.74 -18.91
CA ALA A 149 2.56 20.89 -20.27
C ALA A 149 1.03 21.09 -20.35
N GLN A 150 0.31 21.06 -19.22
CA GLN A 150 -1.15 21.11 -19.15
C GLN A 150 -1.82 20.05 -20.05
N ASP A 151 -1.28 18.83 -20.02
CA ASP A 151 -1.75 17.74 -20.86
C ASP A 151 -3.22 17.40 -20.60
N ALA A 152 -4.01 17.36 -21.67
CA ALA A 152 -5.45 17.13 -21.59
C ALA A 152 -5.79 15.68 -21.21
N GLN A 153 -4.96 14.70 -21.58
CA GLN A 153 -5.18 13.31 -21.22
C GLN A 153 -4.91 13.09 -19.73
N LEU A 154 -3.87 13.72 -19.18
CA LEU A 154 -3.59 13.72 -17.73
C LEU A 154 -4.75 14.37 -16.96
N ALA A 155 -5.24 15.52 -17.41
CA ALA A 155 -6.35 16.21 -16.75
C ALA A 155 -7.63 15.33 -16.70
N ALA A 156 -8.02 14.74 -17.84
CA ALA A 156 -9.17 13.85 -17.91
C ALA A 156 -8.97 12.57 -17.07
N PHE A 157 -7.75 12.03 -17.04
CA PHE A 157 -7.40 10.88 -16.23
C PHE A 157 -7.53 11.16 -14.73
N ALA A 158 -6.99 12.31 -14.28
CA ALA A 158 -7.08 12.76 -12.89
C ALA A 158 -8.52 13.09 -12.46
N GLU A 159 -9.32 13.67 -13.35
CA GLU A 159 -10.73 13.97 -13.11
C GLU A 159 -11.55 12.69 -12.89
N GLN A 160 -11.38 11.68 -13.76
CA GLN A 160 -12.09 10.41 -13.67
C GLN A 160 -11.75 9.61 -12.40
N LEU A 161 -10.51 9.76 -11.90
CA LEU A 161 -10.04 9.14 -10.65
C LEU A 161 -10.27 10.03 -9.42
N HIS A 162 -10.86 11.21 -9.60
CA HIS A 162 -11.07 12.20 -8.54
C HIS A 162 -9.80 12.51 -7.72
N SER A 163 -8.62 12.49 -8.37
CA SER A 163 -7.34 12.64 -7.69
C SER A 163 -6.31 13.38 -8.54
N ASN A 164 -5.77 14.46 -7.98
CA ASN A 164 -4.63 15.20 -8.54
C ASN A 164 -3.32 14.89 -7.80
N ALA A 165 -3.33 13.91 -6.89
CA ALA A 165 -2.15 13.58 -6.10
C ALA A 165 -1.17 12.77 -6.97
N PRO A 166 0.02 13.31 -7.28
CA PRO A 166 0.95 12.65 -8.21
C PRO A 166 1.43 11.28 -7.68
N GLU A 167 1.50 11.13 -6.36
CA GLU A 167 1.86 9.86 -5.73
C GLU A 167 0.80 8.78 -5.96
N HIS A 168 -0.47 9.13 -5.83
CA HIS A 168 -1.58 8.21 -6.05
C HIS A 168 -1.70 7.84 -7.54
N LEU A 169 -1.63 8.83 -8.44
CA LEU A 169 -1.63 8.58 -9.89
C LEU A 169 -0.44 7.70 -10.31
N ALA A 170 0.76 7.94 -9.76
CA ALA A 170 1.92 7.10 -10.02
C ALA A 170 1.67 5.64 -9.55
N HIS A 171 1.09 5.44 -8.37
CA HIS A 171 0.75 4.11 -7.89
C HIS A 171 -0.20 3.36 -8.83
N LEU A 172 -1.25 4.02 -9.34
CA LEU A 172 -2.19 3.40 -10.27
C LEU A 172 -1.52 2.99 -11.59
N LEU A 173 -0.68 3.85 -12.16
CA LEU A 173 0.07 3.55 -13.40
C LEU A 173 1.01 2.35 -13.22
N LEU A 174 1.73 2.31 -12.09
CA LEU A 174 2.66 1.23 -11.80
C LEU A 174 1.94 -0.08 -11.45
N ALA A 175 0.79 -0.01 -10.79
CA ALA A 175 -0.07 -1.17 -10.55
C ALA A 175 -0.55 -1.79 -11.88
N ALA A 176 -0.97 -0.96 -12.84
CA ALA A 176 -1.34 -1.44 -14.17
C ALA A 176 -0.15 -2.11 -14.88
N CYS A 177 1.05 -1.52 -14.82
CA CYS A 177 2.26 -2.13 -15.38
C CYS A 177 2.60 -3.49 -14.75
N HIS A 178 2.48 -3.61 -13.41
CA HIS A 178 2.72 -4.88 -12.73
C HIS A 178 1.73 -5.96 -13.21
N LEU A 179 0.44 -5.65 -13.29
CA LEU A 179 -0.57 -6.62 -13.75
C LEU A 179 -0.29 -7.13 -15.16
N GLU A 180 0.16 -6.26 -16.07
CA GLU A 180 0.53 -6.68 -17.41
C GLU A 180 1.78 -7.58 -17.43
N LEU A 181 2.81 -7.24 -16.66
CA LEU A 181 4.02 -8.06 -16.57
C LEU A 181 3.76 -9.41 -15.90
N GLU A 182 2.83 -9.49 -14.96
CA GLU A 182 2.42 -10.77 -14.39
C GLU A 182 1.58 -11.58 -15.40
N ALA A 183 0.76 -10.92 -16.21
CA ALA A 183 0.02 -11.59 -17.30
C ALA A 183 0.94 -12.19 -18.36
N THR A 184 2.11 -11.60 -18.64
CA THR A 184 3.10 -12.18 -19.57
C THR A 184 3.91 -13.34 -18.98
N LYS A 185 3.95 -13.48 -17.66
CA LYS A 185 4.60 -14.61 -16.95
C LYS A 185 3.71 -15.85 -16.84
N THR A 186 2.41 -15.69 -17.05
CA THR A 186 1.43 -16.78 -16.93
C THR A 186 1.21 -17.40 -18.32
N PRO A 187 1.62 -18.66 -18.56
CA PRO A 187 1.50 -19.32 -19.87
C PRO A 187 0.06 -19.70 -20.23
#